data_AF-A0A949B7I8-F1
#
_entry.id   AF-A0A949B7I8-F1
#
_cell.length_a   1.000
_cell.length_b   1.000
_cell.length_c   1.000
_cell.angle_alpha   90.00
_cell.angle_beta   90.00
_cell.angle_gamma   90.00
#
_symmetry.space_group_name_H-M   'P 1'
#
loop_
_entity.id
_entity.type
_entity.pdbx_description
1 polymer ?
#
loop_
_entity_poly.entity_id
_entity_poly.type
_entity_poly.pdbx_seq_one_letter_code
_entity_poly.pdbx_strand_id
1 'polypeptide(L)'
;MGGSDRIAVIGFSDEAIVYSNFSSNKQQLKDSISHVAAAGETALFDGIIKGLDQFNNSDEINHRYLIVLSDGKDTASFSDVGEVVQKSKEKNVIVYSIALLSKDFDPKDISQISKETGGELLTTANSQDLAGFYSLISQKIRNQYKISFKSTKPRTENIDIGIAINKSNINDSIKITYPNPFYTYSASKVIGDPLADTRYAFAGIWWFKSVIFALVFVSVTLLIYLISTIMVRNKKGLKSRIDSYANSATGKNLEAELAEKEKKKSTLSRLSGFISKISSGRRFGELFDQKLKRAGMSLKGTEFIFIHITLVIISTLVTFLLTKNISLMLMIVMVVIFFPFLFINFKTGQRLKKFNEQLPDTLQLIEGALKAGYSLNQSLAMVIEETKPPISEEFKITLSEIRIGLPEKEALENMATRINSELFSWVVKAINIQREVGGNLAEIMDIIANTIRERDRVLRQIRALVSEGKLSAYVLIGLPICIAIILSIINKSYISVLVTTKMGMGMLALAIVLMIVGIMWILRIIKIEY
;
A
#
# COMPACT_ATOMS: atom_id res chain seq x y z
N MET A 1 44.61 26.15 21.04
CA MET A 1 44.61 24.96 21.93
C MET A 1 45.87 25.00 22.77
N GLY A 2 45.72 24.78 24.07
CA GLY A 2 46.81 24.70 25.03
C GLY A 2 47.67 23.44 24.82
N GLY A 3 48.83 23.38 25.49
CA GLY A 3 49.75 22.25 25.38
C GLY A 3 49.24 20.94 26.01
N SER A 4 48.19 21.01 26.83
CA SER A 4 47.60 19.87 27.56
C SER A 4 46.25 19.41 27.00
N ASP A 5 45.75 20.02 25.93
CA ASP A 5 44.45 19.68 25.36
C ASP A 5 44.54 18.32 24.63
N ARG A 6 43.57 17.44 24.89
CA ARG A 6 43.41 16.16 24.18
C ARG A 6 42.21 16.28 23.24
N ILE A 7 42.36 15.81 22.00
CA ILE A 7 41.32 15.91 20.97
C ILE A 7 41.09 14.53 20.39
N ALA A 8 39.82 14.19 20.16
CA ALA A 8 39.40 13.05 19.36
C ALA A 8 38.76 13.57 18.07
N VAL A 9 38.88 12.80 16.98
CA VAL A 9 38.30 13.13 15.67
C VAL A 9 37.33 12.02 15.30
N ILE A 10 36.09 12.41 15.06
CA ILE A 10 34.99 11.53 14.66
C ILE A 10 34.49 12.05 13.31
N GLY A 11 34.35 11.15 12.35
CA GLY A 11 33.70 11.41 11.08
C GLY A 11 32.41 10.61 11.00
N PHE A 12 31.43 11.13 10.29
CA PHE A 12 30.13 10.48 10.12
C PHE A 12 29.69 10.60 8.67
N SER A 13 29.02 9.55 8.20
CA SER A 13 28.39 9.45 6.89
C SER A 13 27.15 8.58 7.04
N ASP A 14 27.06 7.42 6.37
CA ASP A 14 26.05 6.38 6.65
C ASP A 14 26.24 5.78 8.05
N GLU A 15 27.45 5.83 8.60
CA GLU A 15 27.81 5.38 9.94
C GLU A 15 28.80 6.34 10.62
N ALA A 16 28.88 6.24 11.96
CA ALA A 16 29.78 7.05 12.79
C ALA A 16 31.10 6.33 13.09
N ILE A 17 32.22 6.89 12.62
CA ILE A 17 33.56 6.30 12.69
C ILE A 17 34.51 7.19 13.50
N VAL A 18 35.31 6.58 14.37
CA VAL A 18 36.36 7.28 15.13
C VAL A 18 37.68 7.22 14.35
N TYR A 19 38.13 8.36 13.84
CA TYR A 19 39.39 8.49 13.10
C TYR A 19 40.61 8.71 14.00
N SER A 20 40.38 9.25 15.20
CA SER A 20 41.42 9.43 16.21
C SER A 20 40.80 9.42 17.60
N ASN A 21 41.31 8.56 18.49
CA ASN A 21 41.01 8.65 19.92
C ASN A 21 41.69 9.89 20.52
N PHE A 22 41.37 10.23 21.76
CA PHE A 22 41.96 11.38 22.46
C PHE A 22 43.49 11.38 22.42
N SER A 23 44.07 12.31 21.66
CA SER A 23 45.51 12.52 21.53
C SER A 23 45.89 13.99 21.74
N SER A 24 47.08 14.24 22.28
CA SER A 24 47.70 15.58 22.35
C SER A 24 48.70 15.82 21.20
N ASN A 25 48.98 14.81 20.36
CA ASN A 25 49.91 14.92 19.25
C ASN A 25 49.23 15.62 18.05
N LYS A 26 49.61 16.88 17.81
CA LYS A 26 49.06 17.71 16.73
C LYS A 26 49.30 17.14 15.33
N GLN A 27 50.44 16.48 15.10
CA GLN A 27 50.74 15.92 13.78
C GLN A 27 49.82 14.74 13.48
N GLN A 28 49.68 13.84 14.44
CA GLN A 28 48.75 12.70 14.36
C GLN A 28 47.31 13.15 14.09
N LEU A 29 46.84 14.20 14.77
CA LEU A 29 45.48 14.72 14.58
C LEU A 29 45.26 15.34 13.19
N LYS A 30 46.26 16.07 12.66
CA LYS A 30 46.20 16.61 11.29
C LYS A 30 46.14 15.48 10.27
N ASP A 31 46.93 14.44 10.46
CA ASP A 31 46.95 13.27 9.60
C ASP A 31 45.60 12.52 9.69
N SER A 32 44.99 12.40 10.87
CA SER A 32 43.64 11.80 11.00
C SER A 32 42.56 12.60 10.25
N ILE A 33 42.62 13.93 10.24
CA ILE A 33 41.63 14.79 9.56
C ILE A 33 41.73 14.66 8.03
N SER A 34 42.94 14.50 7.47
CA SER A 34 43.11 14.38 6.02
C SER A 34 42.52 13.10 5.42
N HIS A 35 42.25 12.09 6.26
CA HIS A 35 41.63 10.82 5.85
C HIS A 35 40.09 10.83 5.98
N VAL A 36 39.49 11.92 6.47
CA VAL A 36 38.03 12.05 6.55
C VAL A 36 37.48 12.26 5.14
N ALA A 37 36.64 11.32 4.68
CA ALA A 37 36.02 11.37 3.37
C ALA A 37 34.52 11.67 3.52
N ALA A 38 34.02 12.63 2.73
CA ALA A 38 32.59 12.93 2.65
C ALA A 38 31.95 12.11 1.52
N ALA A 39 31.26 11.02 1.87
CA ALA A 39 30.46 10.22 0.93
C ALA A 39 29.36 9.49 1.71
N GLY A 40 28.14 9.43 1.15
CA GLY A 40 26.98 8.75 1.77
C GLY A 40 25.93 9.71 2.34
N GLU A 41 25.02 9.15 3.14
CA GLU A 41 23.99 9.85 3.93
C GLU A 41 24.60 10.57 5.14
N THR A 42 23.75 11.19 5.98
CA THR A 42 24.18 11.99 7.14
C THR A 42 23.63 11.40 8.45
N ALA A 43 24.41 10.55 9.13
CA ALA A 43 24.16 10.03 10.47
C ALA A 43 24.77 10.95 11.55
N LEU A 44 24.26 12.18 11.63
CA LEU A 44 24.75 13.24 12.51
C LEU A 44 24.55 12.91 14.00
N PHE A 45 23.35 12.51 14.42
CA PHE A 45 23.06 12.22 15.83
C PHE A 45 23.86 11.03 16.35
N ASP A 46 23.98 9.97 15.55
CA ASP A 46 24.81 8.81 15.88
C ASP A 46 26.30 9.21 15.96
N GLY A 47 26.75 10.11 15.08
CA GLY A 47 28.08 10.73 15.14
C GLY A 47 28.33 11.48 16.44
N ILE A 48 27.37 12.30 16.87
CA ILE A 48 27.43 13.02 18.14
C ILE A 48 27.49 12.05 19.32
N ILE A 49 26.62 11.04 19.35
CA ILE A 49 26.60 10.02 20.40
C ILE A 49 27.93 9.26 20.47
N LYS A 50 28.49 8.89 19.32
CA LYS A 50 29.79 8.21 19.23
C LYS A 50 30.92 9.09 19.79
N GLY A 51 30.86 10.40 19.53
CA GLY A 51 31.77 11.38 20.11
C GLY A 51 31.60 11.51 21.63
N LEU A 52 30.35 11.53 22.12
CA LEU A 52 30.03 11.55 23.54
C LEU A 52 30.53 10.30 24.27
N ASP A 53 30.50 9.14 23.62
CA ASP A 53 31.00 7.87 24.16
C ASP A 53 32.52 7.84 24.36
N GLN A 54 33.27 8.71 23.68
CA GLN A 54 34.71 8.84 23.93
C GLN A 54 35.03 9.44 25.30
N PHE A 55 34.09 10.17 25.92
CA PHE A 55 34.30 10.75 27.24
C PHE A 55 34.04 9.72 28.35
N ASN A 56 35.12 9.28 29.00
CA ASN A 56 35.05 8.39 30.17
C ASN A 56 34.52 9.13 31.42
N ASN A 57 33.76 8.44 32.27
CA ASN A 57 33.19 9.02 33.50
C ASN A 57 34.22 9.23 34.63
N SER A 58 35.44 8.67 34.49
CA SER A 58 36.46 8.60 35.55
C SER A 58 37.39 9.80 35.66
N ASP A 59 37.36 10.74 34.70
CA ASP A 59 38.26 11.89 34.68
C ASP A 59 37.65 13.04 35.47
N GLU A 60 38.07 13.18 36.74
CA GLU A 60 37.38 13.98 37.76
C GLU A 60 37.35 15.50 37.48
N ILE A 61 38.23 16.07 36.66
CA ILE A 61 38.13 17.48 36.26
C ILE A 61 38.72 17.68 34.85
N ASN A 62 37.90 17.58 33.81
CA ASN A 62 38.22 18.08 32.47
C ASN A 62 37.01 18.85 31.92
N HIS A 63 37.24 20.03 31.34
CA HIS A 63 36.23 20.72 30.56
C HIS A 63 36.00 19.93 29.27
N ARG A 64 34.77 19.48 29.02
CA ARG A 64 34.43 18.60 27.90
C ARG A 64 33.62 19.39 26.89
N TYR A 65 34.16 19.50 25.70
CA TYR A 65 33.53 20.19 24.60
C TYR A 65 33.41 19.25 23.42
N LEU A 66 32.26 19.29 22.76
CA LEU A 66 32.06 18.68 21.47
C LEU A 66 31.84 19.80 20.44
N ILE A 67 32.56 19.75 19.34
CA ILE A 67 32.37 20.69 18.23
C ILE A 67 31.86 19.89 17.05
N VAL A 68 30.66 20.22 16.59
CA VAL A 68 29.95 19.52 15.51
C VAL A 68 29.96 20.42 14.28
N LEU A 69 30.34 19.88 13.12
CA LEU A 69 30.26 20.55 11.82
C LEU A 69 29.33 19.72 10.92
N SER A 70 28.26 20.32 10.41
CA SER A 70 27.33 19.68 9.47
C SER A 70 26.89 20.65 8.37
N ASP A 71 26.71 20.16 7.15
CA ASP A 71 26.15 20.88 6.00
C ASP A 71 24.71 20.44 5.65
N GLY A 72 24.24 19.36 6.27
CA GLY A 72 22.95 18.71 5.99
C GLY A 72 22.15 18.38 7.25
N LYS A 73 20.86 18.09 7.04
CA LYS A 73 19.97 17.51 8.05
C LYS A 73 20.34 16.05 8.28
N ASP A 74 20.13 15.55 9.50
CA ASP A 74 20.23 14.13 9.77
C ASP A 74 19.23 13.31 8.91
N THR A 75 19.73 12.31 8.19
CA THR A 75 18.93 11.42 7.31
C THR A 75 19.03 9.95 7.67
N ALA A 76 20.05 9.55 8.44
CA ALA A 76 20.40 8.14 8.65
C ALA A 76 20.53 7.72 10.12
N SER A 77 20.49 8.63 11.10
CA SER A 77 20.70 8.24 12.50
C SER A 77 19.56 7.40 13.07
N PHE A 78 19.90 6.47 13.95
CA PHE A 78 18.91 5.73 14.75
C PHE A 78 18.50 6.50 16.01
N SER A 79 19.35 7.39 16.51
CA SER A 79 19.11 8.21 17.68
C SER A 79 18.44 9.55 17.38
N ASP A 80 17.79 10.13 18.39
CA ASP A 80 17.09 11.42 18.29
C ASP A 80 17.75 12.56 19.08
N VAL A 81 17.25 13.78 18.86
CA VAL A 81 17.70 15.00 19.52
C VAL A 81 17.64 14.89 21.05
N GLY A 82 16.58 14.28 21.59
CA GLY A 82 16.38 14.14 23.03
C GLY A 82 17.43 13.24 23.67
N GLU A 83 17.74 12.12 23.04
CA GLU A 83 18.80 11.19 23.48
C GLU A 83 20.18 11.88 23.47
N VAL A 84 20.49 12.64 22.42
CA VAL A 84 21.74 13.41 22.32
C VAL A 84 21.86 14.43 23.45
N VAL A 85 20.79 15.21 23.70
CA VAL A 85 20.77 16.22 24.76
C VAL A 85 20.91 15.58 26.13
N GLN A 86 20.18 14.49 26.39
CA GLN A 86 20.26 13.78 27.66
C GLN A 86 21.69 13.26 27.91
N LYS A 87 22.27 12.57 26.93
CA LYS A 87 23.61 11.98 27.04
C LYS A 87 24.71 13.03 27.19
N SER A 88 24.54 14.19 26.54
CA SER A 88 25.44 15.34 26.69
C SER A 88 25.39 15.93 28.10
N LYS A 89 24.18 16.07 28.67
CA LYS A 89 23.99 16.53 30.06
C LYS A 89 24.57 15.53 31.07
N GLU A 90 24.32 14.23 30.89
CA GLU A 90 24.87 13.17 31.76
C GLU A 90 26.40 13.16 31.79
N LYS A 91 27.04 13.36 30.63
CA LYS A 91 28.50 13.38 30.52
C LYS A 91 29.14 14.75 30.78
N ASN A 92 28.33 15.76 31.12
CA ASN A 92 28.74 17.15 31.32
C ASN A 92 29.54 17.72 30.12
N VAL A 93 29.03 17.50 28.90
CA VAL A 93 29.66 17.96 27.65
C VAL A 93 28.87 19.13 27.07
N ILE A 94 29.56 20.22 26.75
CA ILE A 94 28.99 21.39 26.07
C ILE A 94 29.14 21.20 24.56
N VAL A 95 28.05 21.31 23.80
CA VAL A 95 28.05 21.07 22.34
C VAL A 95 28.00 22.39 21.57
N TYR A 96 29.10 22.75 20.90
CA TYR A 96 29.14 23.82 19.92
C TYR A 96 28.87 23.26 18.54
N SER A 97 28.05 23.96 17.76
CA SER A 97 27.70 23.51 16.42
C SER A 97 28.02 24.56 15.38
N ILE A 98 28.55 24.12 14.24
CA ILE A 98 28.80 24.91 13.06
C ILE A 98 27.97 24.31 11.93
N ALA A 99 27.06 25.12 11.38
CA ALA A 99 26.21 24.71 10.27
C ALA A 99 26.61 25.45 8.99
N LEU A 100 26.95 24.69 7.95
CA LEU A 100 27.11 25.22 6.60
C LEU A 100 25.74 25.20 5.91
N LEU A 101 25.16 26.37 5.68
CA LEU A 101 23.81 26.51 5.15
C LEU A 101 23.75 26.00 3.70
N SER A 102 23.12 24.85 3.51
CA SER A 102 22.66 24.35 2.21
C SER A 102 21.16 24.59 2.03
N LYS A 103 20.63 24.40 0.81
CA LYS A 103 19.20 24.64 0.51
C LYS A 103 18.26 23.73 1.31
N ASP A 104 18.76 22.61 1.82
CA ASP A 104 17.98 21.56 2.46
C ASP A 104 18.27 21.42 3.98
N PHE A 105 19.02 22.36 4.57
CA PHE A 105 19.41 22.32 5.98
C PHE A 105 18.36 22.99 6.90
N ASP A 106 17.86 22.25 7.90
CA ASP A 106 17.00 22.79 8.98
C ASP A 106 17.83 22.96 10.27
N PRO A 107 18.07 24.20 10.75
CA PRO A 107 18.90 24.45 11.93
C PRO A 107 18.25 24.06 13.26
N LYS A 108 16.95 23.70 13.29
CA LYS A 108 16.20 23.52 14.55
C LYS A 108 16.83 22.49 15.49
N ASP A 109 17.12 21.30 14.98
CA ASP A 109 17.57 20.17 15.79
C ASP A 109 18.96 20.45 16.40
N ILE A 110 19.89 20.93 15.58
CA ILE A 110 21.25 21.29 16.03
C ILE A 110 21.22 22.52 16.95
N SER A 111 20.36 23.50 16.66
CA SER A 111 20.18 24.68 17.52
C SER A 111 19.66 24.28 18.89
N GLN A 112 18.76 23.29 18.97
CA GLN A 112 18.24 22.79 20.23
C GLN A 112 19.34 22.10 21.04
N ILE A 113 20.12 21.22 20.41
CA ILE A 113 21.22 20.51 21.08
C ILE A 113 22.23 21.49 21.66
N SER A 114 22.70 22.47 20.87
CA SER A 114 23.66 23.45 21.35
C SER A 114 23.09 24.32 22.47
N LYS A 115 21.85 24.81 22.36
CA LYS A 115 21.24 25.65 23.38
C LYS A 115 21.00 24.92 24.70
N GLU A 116 20.52 23.68 24.65
CA GLU A 116 20.22 22.89 25.84
C GLU A 116 21.46 22.34 26.56
N THR A 117 22.59 22.22 25.86
CA THR A 117 23.87 21.80 26.45
C THR A 117 24.74 22.98 26.91
N GLY A 118 24.29 24.23 26.72
CA GLY A 118 25.01 25.45 27.10
C GLY A 118 26.04 25.93 26.06
N GLY A 119 26.02 25.37 24.86
CA GLY A 119 26.80 25.82 23.70
C GLY A 119 26.05 26.81 22.82
N GLU A 120 26.54 26.99 21.60
CA GLU A 120 25.99 27.93 20.62
C GLU A 120 26.07 27.35 19.21
N LEU A 121 25.11 27.71 18.37
CA LEU A 121 25.08 27.39 16.95
C LEU A 121 25.64 28.58 16.15
N LEU A 122 26.69 28.34 15.36
CA LEU A 122 27.23 29.28 14.39
C LEU A 122 26.82 28.84 12.98
N THR A 123 26.24 29.74 12.19
CA THR A 123 25.79 29.45 10.82
C THR A 123 26.60 30.27 9.80
N THR A 124 26.98 29.67 8.68
CA THR A 124 27.54 30.39 7.53
C THR A 124 27.13 29.72 6.22
N ALA A 125 27.03 30.48 5.13
CA ALA A 125 26.88 29.95 3.78
C ALA A 125 28.23 29.71 3.08
N ASN A 126 29.33 30.23 3.62
CA ASN A 126 30.65 30.24 2.99
C ASN A 126 31.65 29.40 3.80
N SER A 127 32.33 28.46 3.14
CA SER A 127 33.38 27.65 3.77
C SER A 127 34.61 28.45 4.22
N GLN A 128 34.81 29.66 3.67
CA GLN A 128 35.92 30.55 4.02
C GLN A 128 35.84 31.08 5.46
N ASP A 129 34.64 31.12 6.05
CA ASP A 129 34.43 31.64 7.41
C ASP A 129 34.74 30.61 8.50
N LEU A 130 34.89 29.33 8.13
CA LEU A 130 35.07 28.22 9.08
C LEU A 130 36.29 28.42 9.98
N ALA A 131 37.41 28.88 9.42
CA ALA A 131 38.63 29.14 10.18
C ALA A 131 38.41 30.21 11.28
N GLY A 132 37.62 31.24 10.97
CA GLY A 132 37.22 32.27 11.94
C GLY A 132 36.35 31.71 13.05
N PHE A 133 35.37 30.87 12.71
CA PHE A 133 34.46 30.24 13.69
C PHE A 133 35.19 29.30 14.65
N TYR A 134 36.10 28.45 14.16
CA TYR A 134 36.93 27.63 15.04
C TYR A 134 37.80 28.48 15.97
N SER A 135 38.32 29.63 15.50
CA SER A 135 39.07 30.57 16.33
C SER A 135 38.20 31.17 17.45
N LEU A 136 36.98 31.59 17.12
CA LEU A 136 36.00 32.13 18.08
C LEU A 136 35.61 31.11 19.14
N ILE A 137 35.25 29.89 18.74
CA ILE A 137 34.94 28.79 19.67
C ILE A 137 36.15 28.51 20.56
N SER A 138 37.35 28.46 19.98
CA SER A 138 38.58 28.23 20.73
C SER A 138 38.87 29.34 21.75
N GLN A 139 38.55 30.60 21.45
CA GLN A 139 38.66 31.72 22.39
C GLN A 139 37.60 31.62 23.50
N LYS A 140 36.35 31.27 23.17
CA LYS A 140 35.28 31.07 24.16
C LYS A 140 35.61 29.94 25.13
N ILE A 141 36.10 28.81 24.62
CA ILE A 141 36.51 27.66 25.43
C ILE A 141 37.66 28.02 26.38
N ARG A 142 38.65 28.82 25.93
CA ARG A 142 39.78 29.24 26.77
C ARG A 142 39.39 30.22 27.88
N ASN A 143 38.34 31.01 27.66
CA ASN A 143 37.92 32.09 28.57
C ASN A 143 36.69 31.72 29.40
N GLN A 144 36.59 30.46 29.85
CA GLN A 144 35.53 30.00 30.74
C GLN A 144 36.06 29.72 32.15
N TYR A 145 35.29 30.14 33.14
CA TYR A 145 35.53 29.84 34.55
C TYR A 145 34.45 28.86 35.03
N LYS A 146 34.87 27.68 35.50
CA LYS A 146 33.97 26.73 36.17
C LYS A 146 33.97 27.01 37.67
N ILE A 147 32.83 27.46 38.19
CA ILE A 147 32.62 27.66 39.62
C ILE A 147 31.79 26.48 40.13
N SER A 148 32.40 25.61 40.92
CA SER A 148 31.71 24.52 41.61
C SER A 148 31.51 24.90 43.07
N PHE A 149 30.29 24.83 43.57
CA PHE A 149 29.99 25.02 44.99
C PHE A 149 29.00 23.95 45.46
N LYS A 150 29.08 23.57 46.73
CA LYS A 150 28.14 22.64 47.35
C LYS A 150 27.08 23.46 48.09
N SER A 151 25.84 23.46 47.58
CA SER A 151 24.74 24.21 48.21
C SER A 151 24.38 23.61 49.58
N THR A 152 24.26 24.45 50.59
CA THR A 152 23.77 24.07 51.94
C THR A 152 22.24 24.09 52.04
N LYS A 153 21.53 24.56 51.01
CA LYS A 153 20.05 24.64 50.95
C LYS A 153 19.53 24.07 49.62
N PRO A 154 19.32 22.74 49.51
CA PRO A 154 18.96 22.11 48.23
C PRO A 154 17.50 22.36 47.78
N ARG A 155 16.65 22.97 48.62
CA ARG A 155 15.21 23.18 48.37
C ARG A 155 14.84 24.62 47.97
N THR A 156 15.77 25.41 47.45
CA THR A 156 15.44 26.74 46.92
C THR A 156 14.94 26.63 45.48
N GLU A 157 13.93 27.39 45.10
CA GLU A 157 13.38 27.38 43.73
C GLU A 157 14.38 27.93 42.72
N ASN A 158 15.08 29.01 43.09
CA ASN A 158 16.10 29.65 42.28
C ASN A 158 17.43 29.72 43.05
N ILE A 159 18.53 29.69 42.31
CA ILE A 159 19.91 29.84 42.76
C ILE A 159 20.44 31.15 42.17
N ASP A 160 20.66 32.13 43.04
CA ASP A 160 21.28 33.39 42.65
C ASP A 160 22.80 33.26 42.73
N ILE A 161 23.48 33.42 41.59
CA ILE A 161 24.95 33.43 41.50
C ILE A 161 25.40 34.85 41.22
N GLY A 162 26.13 35.45 42.16
CA GLY A 162 26.81 36.74 41.99
C GLY A 162 28.28 36.53 41.71
N ILE A 163 28.80 37.09 40.62
CA ILE A 163 30.24 37.13 40.33
C ILE A 163 30.67 38.58 40.40
N ALA A 164 31.63 38.89 41.28
CA ALA A 164 32.26 40.20 41.36
C ALA A 164 33.73 40.08 40.94
N ILE A 165 34.16 40.92 40.01
CA ILE A 165 35.55 41.02 39.58
C ILE A 165 36.11 42.31 40.16
N ASN A 166 37.19 42.19 40.95
CA ASN A 166 37.91 43.32 41.51
C ASN A 166 39.38 43.21 41.11
N LYS A 167 39.82 44.03 40.16
CA LYS A 167 41.22 44.07 39.73
C LYS A 167 41.64 45.48 39.34
N SER A 168 42.52 46.05 40.16
CA SER A 168 43.38 47.25 39.97
C SER A 168 42.79 48.55 39.42
N ASN A 169 41.54 48.58 38.93
CA ASN A 169 40.71 49.73 38.56
C ASN A 169 39.32 49.33 37.99
N ILE A 170 38.98 48.03 37.93
CA ILE A 170 37.66 47.55 37.48
C ILE A 170 36.96 46.87 38.66
N ASN A 171 35.81 47.42 39.06
CA ASN A 171 34.83 46.81 39.94
C ASN A 171 33.56 46.58 39.13
N ASP A 172 33.29 45.33 38.78
CA ASP A 172 32.05 44.97 38.11
C ASP A 172 31.43 43.73 38.78
N SER A 173 30.11 43.69 38.84
CA SER A 173 29.38 42.59 39.45
C SER A 173 28.17 42.21 38.63
N ILE A 174 28.07 40.93 38.27
CA ILE A 174 26.91 40.37 37.59
C ILE A 174 26.19 39.40 38.52
N LYS A 175 24.87 39.50 38.58
CA LYS A 175 24.01 38.57 39.31
C LYS A 175 23.14 37.83 38.30
N ILE A 176 23.24 36.51 38.31
CA ILE A 176 22.49 35.63 37.41
C ILE A 176 21.67 34.66 38.26
N THR A 177 20.37 34.61 38.01
CA THR A 177 19.44 33.70 38.69
C THR A 177 19.24 32.47 37.83
N TYR A 178 19.56 31.29 38.37
CA TYR A 178 19.35 30.00 37.73
C TYR A 178 18.25 29.20 38.45
N PRO A 179 17.27 28.63 37.74
CA PRO A 179 16.28 27.74 38.36
C PRO A 179 16.98 26.49 38.90
N ASN A 180 16.67 26.10 40.14
CA ASN A 180 17.27 24.94 40.77
C ASN A 180 16.70 23.65 40.15
N PRO A 181 17.52 22.83 39.46
CA PRO A 181 17.05 21.61 38.79
C PRO A 181 16.56 20.54 39.77
N PHE A 182 16.87 20.65 41.07
CA PHE A 182 16.46 19.71 42.11
C PHE A 182 15.23 20.18 42.93
N TYR A 183 14.64 21.33 42.58
CA TYR A 183 13.43 21.81 43.26
C TYR A 183 12.18 21.09 42.73
N THR A 184 11.55 20.26 43.58
CA THR A 184 10.29 19.57 43.26
C THR A 184 9.12 20.33 43.88
N TYR A 185 8.20 20.81 43.04
CA TYR A 185 7.01 21.56 43.43
C TYR A 185 6.03 20.65 44.20
N SER A 186 5.75 20.94 45.47
CA SER A 186 4.70 20.26 46.23
C SER A 186 3.38 21.01 45.98
N ALA A 187 2.59 20.54 45.02
CA ALA A 187 1.41 21.24 44.52
C ALA A 187 0.27 21.33 45.56
N SER A 188 -0.12 22.55 45.94
CA SER A 188 -1.44 22.84 46.50
C SER A 188 -2.24 23.67 45.49
N LYS A 189 -3.18 22.98 44.83
CA LYS A 189 -4.42 23.41 44.16
C LYS A 189 -4.63 24.90 43.86
N VAL A 190 -4.54 25.27 42.57
CA VAL A 190 -5.37 26.30 41.93
C VAL A 190 -6.00 25.67 40.69
N ILE A 191 -7.33 25.71 40.64
CA ILE A 191 -8.17 25.17 39.58
C ILE A 191 -8.06 26.10 38.37
N GLY A 192 -7.57 25.51 37.28
CA GLY A 192 -7.41 26.09 35.95
C GLY A 192 -6.74 24.99 35.11
N ASP A 193 -7.57 24.10 34.57
CA ASP A 193 -7.17 22.78 34.08
C ASP A 193 -6.50 22.86 32.70
N PRO A 194 -5.20 22.50 32.61
CA PRO A 194 -4.79 21.58 31.57
C PRO A 194 -3.87 20.50 32.16
N LEU A 195 -4.40 19.66 33.04
CA LEU A 195 -3.88 18.30 33.20
C LEU A 195 -4.97 17.29 32.85
N ALA A 196 -5.28 17.21 31.56
CA ALA A 196 -5.50 15.89 30.96
C ALA A 196 -4.13 15.29 30.57
N ASP A 197 -3.41 14.87 31.61
CA ASP A 197 -2.78 13.55 31.65
C ASP A 197 -1.99 13.07 30.42
N THR A 198 -0.69 13.36 30.37
CA THR A 198 0.26 12.65 29.49
C THR A 198 1.13 11.64 30.24
N ARG A 199 0.73 11.23 31.47
CA ARG A 199 1.25 10.00 32.09
C ARG A 199 0.61 8.72 31.54
N TYR A 200 -0.13 8.82 30.43
CA TYR A 200 -0.53 7.70 29.56
C TYR A 200 0.29 7.54 28.28
N ALA A 201 1.40 8.27 28.07
CA ALA A 201 2.09 8.24 26.77
C ALA A 201 2.71 6.87 26.39
N PHE A 202 2.92 5.94 27.34
CA PHE A 202 3.38 4.57 27.02
C PHE A 202 2.32 3.48 27.21
N ALA A 203 1.23 3.72 27.96
CA ALA A 203 0.11 2.78 28.09
C ALA A 203 -0.99 3.01 27.03
N GLY A 204 -1.06 4.22 26.45
CA GLY A 204 -2.07 4.66 25.50
C GLY A 204 -1.97 4.04 24.09
N ILE A 205 -0.78 3.61 23.70
CA ILE A 205 -0.54 3.01 22.37
C ILE A 205 -0.89 1.52 22.35
N TRP A 206 -0.75 0.82 23.48
CA TRP A 206 -1.06 -0.60 23.56
C TRP A 206 -2.54 -0.88 23.45
N TRP A 207 -3.41 -0.12 24.14
CA TRP A 207 -4.85 -0.33 23.99
C TRP A 207 -5.34 0.10 22.59
N PHE A 208 -4.82 1.17 21.99
CA PHE A 208 -5.18 1.55 20.63
C PHE A 208 -4.73 0.51 19.58
N LYS A 209 -3.50 -0.01 19.71
CA LYS A 209 -3.01 -1.14 18.89
C LYS A 209 -3.83 -2.41 19.13
N SER A 210 -4.18 -2.72 20.38
CA SER A 210 -5.00 -3.88 20.74
C SER A 210 -6.45 -3.75 20.24
N VAL A 211 -7.03 -2.55 20.25
CA VAL A 211 -8.35 -2.27 19.68
C VAL A 211 -8.31 -2.44 18.16
N ILE A 212 -7.26 -1.97 17.51
CA ILE A 212 -7.07 -2.19 16.07
C ILE A 212 -6.86 -3.69 15.77
N PHE A 213 -6.02 -4.40 16.52
CA PHE A 213 -5.84 -5.85 16.37
C PHE A 213 -7.14 -6.61 16.62
N ALA A 214 -7.93 -6.21 17.61
CA ALA A 214 -9.25 -6.79 17.87
C ALA A 214 -10.22 -6.50 16.71
N LEU A 215 -10.19 -5.31 16.11
CA LEU A 215 -11.00 -4.99 14.92
C LEU A 215 -10.57 -5.81 13.69
N VAL A 216 -9.26 -5.97 13.45
CA VAL A 216 -8.75 -6.87 12.40
C VAL A 216 -9.21 -8.29 12.67
N PHE A 217 -9.03 -8.78 13.90
CA PHE A 217 -9.42 -10.12 14.30
C PHE A 217 -10.92 -10.34 14.08
N VAL A 218 -11.79 -9.48 14.62
CA VAL A 218 -13.24 -9.55 14.42
C VAL A 218 -13.61 -9.52 12.93
N SER A 219 -12.97 -8.65 12.14
CA SER A 219 -13.24 -8.55 10.70
C SER A 219 -12.82 -9.82 9.95
N VAL A 220 -11.67 -10.41 10.30
CA VAL A 220 -11.18 -11.68 9.73
C VAL A 220 -12.06 -12.84 10.16
N THR A 221 -12.46 -12.92 11.43
CA THR A 221 -13.35 -13.99 11.93
C THR A 221 -14.73 -13.89 11.28
N LEU A 222 -15.24 -12.67 11.06
CA LEU A 222 -16.50 -12.44 10.36
C LEU A 222 -16.38 -12.79 8.87
N LEU A 223 -15.24 -12.49 8.22
CA LEU A 223 -14.94 -12.92 6.87
C LEU A 223 -14.89 -14.45 6.75
N ILE A 224 -14.18 -15.12 7.66
CA ILE A 224 -14.09 -16.60 7.72
C ILE A 224 -15.45 -17.23 7.98
N TYR A 225 -16.23 -16.68 8.93
CA TYR A 225 -17.60 -17.12 9.18
C TYR A 225 -18.47 -16.99 7.93
N LEU A 226 -18.39 -15.86 7.24
CA LEU A 226 -19.17 -15.63 6.04
C LEU A 226 -18.76 -16.57 4.89
N ILE A 227 -17.45 -16.74 4.65
CA ILE A 227 -16.93 -17.74 3.70
C ILE A 227 -17.40 -19.15 4.08
N SER A 228 -17.34 -19.51 5.35
CA SER A 228 -17.79 -20.82 5.86
C SER A 228 -19.29 -21.03 5.59
N THR A 229 -20.15 -20.05 5.88
CA THR A 229 -21.58 -20.13 5.60
C THR A 229 -21.86 -20.27 4.10
N ILE A 230 -21.12 -19.57 3.24
CA ILE A 230 -21.22 -19.68 1.78
C ILE A 230 -20.79 -21.07 1.30
N MET A 231 -19.66 -21.57 1.80
CA MET A 231 -19.08 -22.85 1.38
C MET A 231 -19.97 -24.03 1.79
N VAL A 232 -20.57 -23.96 2.99
CA VAL A 232 -21.59 -24.91 3.47
C VAL A 232 -22.89 -24.77 2.68
N ARG A 233 -23.29 -23.56 2.28
CA ARG A 233 -24.50 -23.33 1.47
C ARG A 233 -24.34 -23.79 0.03
N ASN A 234 -23.13 -23.77 -0.53
CA ASN A 234 -22.89 -24.21 -1.92
C ASN A 234 -23.20 -25.71 -2.11
N LYS A 235 -23.05 -26.53 -1.06
CA LYS A 235 -23.50 -27.94 -1.06
C LYS A 235 -25.02 -28.10 -0.92
N LYS A 236 -25.72 -27.14 -0.32
CA LYS A 236 -27.18 -27.18 -0.10
C LYS A 236 -27.99 -26.42 -1.16
N GLY A 237 -27.37 -25.50 -1.91
CA GLY A 237 -28.06 -24.58 -2.83
C GLY A 237 -28.72 -25.23 -4.04
N LEU A 238 -28.16 -26.32 -4.57
CA LEU A 238 -28.79 -27.04 -5.68
C LEU A 238 -30.03 -27.83 -5.23
N LYS A 239 -29.97 -28.43 -4.04
CA LYS A 239 -31.09 -29.18 -3.43
C LYS A 239 -32.20 -28.23 -2.98
N SER A 240 -31.83 -27.13 -2.33
CA SER A 240 -32.76 -26.07 -1.91
C SER A 240 -33.47 -25.37 -3.07
N ARG A 241 -32.85 -25.24 -4.25
CA ARG A 241 -33.51 -24.69 -5.45
C ARG A 241 -34.60 -25.62 -5.99
N ILE A 242 -34.34 -26.93 -6.01
CA ILE A 242 -35.33 -27.93 -6.41
C ILE A 242 -36.48 -27.96 -5.38
N ASP A 243 -36.15 -27.92 -4.09
CA ASP A 243 -37.12 -27.94 -2.99
C ASP A 243 -37.95 -26.64 -2.90
N SER A 244 -37.43 -25.48 -3.31
CA SER A 244 -38.19 -24.21 -3.25
C SER A 244 -39.19 -24.06 -4.40
N TYR A 245 -38.92 -24.63 -5.57
CA TYR A 245 -39.94 -24.74 -6.63
C TYR A 245 -40.94 -25.88 -6.35
N ALA A 246 -40.52 -26.98 -5.73
CA ALA A 246 -41.43 -28.06 -5.30
C ALA A 246 -42.35 -27.64 -4.12
N ASN A 247 -41.85 -26.86 -3.16
CA ASN A 247 -42.63 -26.44 -1.98
C ASN A 247 -43.46 -25.18 -2.18
N SER A 248 -43.17 -24.35 -3.20
CA SER A 248 -44.05 -23.22 -3.56
C SER A 248 -45.38 -23.67 -4.15
N ALA A 249 -45.47 -24.92 -4.63
CA ALA A 249 -46.71 -25.54 -5.10
C ALA A 249 -47.62 -26.08 -3.96
N THR A 250 -47.12 -26.19 -2.72
CA THR A 250 -47.83 -26.92 -1.65
C THR A 250 -48.52 -26.02 -0.62
N GLY A 251 -48.49 -24.69 -0.80
CA GLY A 251 -49.41 -23.74 -0.15
C GLY A 251 -49.57 -23.77 1.37
N LYS A 252 -48.73 -24.49 2.14
CA LYS A 252 -49.04 -24.83 3.54
C LYS A 252 -48.19 -24.16 4.62
N ASN A 253 -47.42 -23.12 4.31
CA ASN A 253 -46.58 -22.45 5.32
C ASN A 253 -46.57 -20.90 5.23
N LEU A 254 -47.58 -20.29 4.62
CA LEU A 254 -47.65 -18.83 4.51
C LEU A 254 -47.86 -18.17 5.89
N GLU A 255 -48.66 -18.78 6.77
CA GLU A 255 -48.96 -18.22 8.10
C GLU A 255 -47.78 -18.31 9.07
N ALA A 256 -47.00 -19.39 9.02
CA ALA A 256 -45.80 -19.56 9.85
C ALA A 256 -44.67 -18.60 9.46
N GLU A 257 -44.51 -18.33 8.15
CA GLU A 257 -43.48 -17.40 7.64
C GLU A 257 -43.84 -15.92 7.91
N LEU A 258 -45.13 -15.58 7.91
CA LEU A 258 -45.62 -14.25 8.27
C LEU A 258 -45.45 -13.96 9.77
N ALA A 259 -45.71 -14.94 10.64
CA ALA A 259 -45.54 -14.81 12.09
C ALA A 259 -44.07 -14.68 12.53
N GLU A 260 -43.12 -15.34 11.83
CA GLU A 260 -41.69 -15.21 12.10
C GLU A 260 -41.13 -13.86 11.59
N LYS A 261 -41.67 -13.34 10.47
CA LYS A 261 -41.33 -12.02 9.92
C LYS A 261 -41.79 -10.85 10.79
N GLU A 262 -42.89 -10.98 11.52
CA GLU A 262 -43.34 -9.95 12.47
C GLU A 262 -42.48 -9.89 13.74
N LYS A 263 -42.08 -11.04 14.31
CA LYS A 263 -41.19 -11.07 15.50
C LYS A 263 -39.79 -10.50 15.20
N LYS A 264 -39.28 -10.69 13.99
CA LYS A 264 -37.95 -10.18 13.57
C LYS A 264 -37.95 -8.68 13.22
N LYS A 265 -39.11 -8.07 12.96
CA LYS A 265 -39.27 -6.63 12.70
C LYS A 265 -39.14 -5.76 13.96
N SER A 266 -39.38 -6.33 15.15
CA SER A 266 -39.39 -5.59 16.43
C SER A 266 -37.99 -5.15 16.89
N THR A 267 -36.96 -5.96 16.68
CA THR A 267 -35.57 -5.67 17.07
C THR A 267 -34.77 -4.90 16.01
N LEU A 268 -35.23 -4.91 14.76
CA LEU A 268 -34.59 -4.26 13.60
C LEU A 268 -35.12 -2.83 13.31
N SER A 269 -36.17 -2.38 14.00
CA SER A 269 -36.80 -1.08 13.78
C SER A 269 -36.00 0.12 14.31
N ARG A 270 -35.05 -0.10 15.23
CA ARG A 270 -34.16 0.95 15.77
C ARG A 270 -32.89 1.17 14.93
N LEU A 271 -32.54 0.21 14.07
CA LEU A 271 -31.37 0.29 13.18
C LEU A 271 -31.74 0.68 11.73
N SER A 272 -33.02 0.59 11.38
CA SER A 272 -33.54 0.80 10.01
C SER A 272 -33.51 2.26 9.54
N GLY A 273 -33.50 3.24 10.45
CA GLY A 273 -33.50 4.67 10.11
C GLY A 273 -32.19 5.17 9.51
N PHE A 274 -31.05 4.57 9.88
CA PHE A 274 -29.74 4.88 9.29
C PHE A 274 -29.46 4.01 8.04
N ILE A 275 -29.97 2.78 8.01
CA ILE A 275 -29.79 1.84 6.89
C ILE A 275 -30.67 2.23 5.67
N SER A 276 -31.82 2.87 5.88
CA SER A 276 -32.69 3.32 4.78
C SER A 276 -32.12 4.51 3.98
N LYS A 277 -31.22 5.32 4.56
CA LYS A 277 -30.43 6.33 3.81
C LYS A 277 -29.27 5.72 3.01
N ILE A 278 -28.85 4.50 3.35
CA ILE A 278 -27.92 3.64 2.58
C ILE A 278 -28.67 2.79 1.53
N SER A 279 -29.94 3.11 1.22
CA SER A 279 -30.78 2.39 0.25
C SER A 279 -30.29 2.42 -1.20
N SER A 280 -29.23 3.17 -1.53
CA SER A 280 -28.45 2.97 -2.76
C SER A 280 -27.89 1.55 -2.87
N GLY A 281 -27.66 0.86 -1.74
CA GLY A 281 -27.19 -0.53 -1.69
C GLY A 281 -28.13 -1.56 -2.32
N ARG A 282 -29.45 -1.30 -2.43
CA ARG A 282 -30.37 -2.23 -3.12
C ARG A 282 -30.13 -2.26 -4.63
N ARG A 283 -29.99 -1.09 -5.26
CA ARG A 283 -29.65 -0.98 -6.69
C ARG A 283 -28.28 -1.58 -7.01
N PHE A 284 -27.28 -1.35 -6.16
CA PHE A 284 -25.97 -1.98 -6.33
C PHE A 284 -26.03 -3.49 -6.15
N GLY A 285 -26.77 -3.99 -5.15
CA GLY A 285 -26.97 -5.42 -4.94
C GLY A 285 -27.56 -6.13 -6.16
N GLU A 286 -28.58 -5.55 -6.79
CA GLU A 286 -29.22 -6.10 -7.99
C GLU A 286 -28.29 -6.14 -9.21
N LEU A 287 -27.46 -5.10 -9.39
CA LEU A 287 -26.45 -5.06 -10.47
C LEU A 287 -25.40 -6.16 -10.28
N PHE A 288 -24.92 -6.35 -9.05
CA PHE A 288 -23.97 -7.42 -8.74
C PHE A 288 -24.62 -8.79 -8.79
N ASP A 289 -25.90 -8.94 -8.42
CA ASP A 289 -26.65 -10.19 -8.54
C ASP A 289 -26.65 -10.71 -9.98
N GLN A 290 -26.95 -9.85 -10.95
CA GLN A 290 -26.94 -10.25 -12.35
C GLN A 290 -25.54 -10.65 -12.84
N LYS A 291 -24.50 -9.88 -12.46
CA LYS A 291 -23.11 -10.19 -12.83
C LYS A 291 -22.58 -11.46 -12.16
N LEU A 292 -22.91 -11.70 -10.90
CA LEU A 292 -22.54 -12.90 -10.15
C LEU A 292 -23.23 -14.15 -10.71
N LYS A 293 -24.53 -14.04 -11.06
CA LYS A 293 -25.25 -15.09 -11.78
C LYS A 293 -24.55 -15.44 -13.10
N ARG A 294 -24.18 -14.45 -13.90
CA ARG A 294 -23.40 -14.62 -15.13
C ARG A 294 -22.01 -15.23 -14.90
N ALA A 295 -21.39 -14.95 -13.76
CA ALA A 295 -20.11 -15.56 -13.37
C ALA A 295 -20.26 -17.01 -12.85
N GLY A 296 -21.49 -17.52 -12.70
CA GLY A 296 -21.74 -18.84 -12.10
C GLY A 296 -21.52 -18.87 -10.59
N MET A 297 -21.49 -17.72 -9.94
CA MET A 297 -21.25 -17.60 -8.51
C MET A 297 -22.58 -17.70 -7.77
N SER A 298 -22.66 -18.56 -6.77
CA SER A 298 -23.86 -18.77 -5.93
C SER A 298 -24.05 -17.72 -4.83
N LEU A 299 -23.27 -16.65 -4.88
CA LEU A 299 -23.32 -15.52 -3.96
C LEU A 299 -24.47 -14.59 -4.32
N LYS A 300 -25.14 -14.06 -3.30
CA LYS A 300 -26.02 -12.89 -3.48
C LYS A 300 -25.15 -11.64 -3.63
N GLY A 301 -25.60 -10.67 -4.41
CA GLY A 301 -24.94 -9.38 -4.61
C GLY A 301 -24.75 -8.65 -3.29
N THR A 302 -25.70 -8.77 -2.37
CA THR A 302 -25.57 -8.26 -1.00
C THR A 302 -24.43 -8.93 -0.23
N GLU A 303 -24.32 -10.26 -0.27
CA GLU A 303 -23.23 -11.02 0.38
C GLU A 303 -21.87 -10.63 -0.20
N PHE A 304 -21.79 -10.47 -1.51
CA PHE A 304 -20.58 -10.05 -2.19
C PHE A 304 -20.15 -8.64 -1.78
N ILE A 305 -21.08 -7.68 -1.72
CA ILE A 305 -20.79 -6.31 -1.25
C ILE A 305 -20.31 -6.34 0.20
N PHE A 306 -20.92 -7.15 1.07
CA PHE A 306 -20.46 -7.30 2.46
C PHE A 306 -19.03 -7.84 2.53
N ILE A 307 -18.71 -8.92 1.82
CA ILE A 307 -17.33 -9.46 1.73
C ILE A 307 -16.37 -8.36 1.28
N HIS A 308 -16.76 -7.62 0.26
CA HIS A 308 -15.92 -6.62 -0.35
C HIS A 308 -15.65 -5.44 0.60
N ILE A 309 -16.67 -4.92 1.28
CA ILE A 309 -16.52 -3.86 2.29
C ILE A 309 -15.62 -4.34 3.43
N THR A 310 -15.82 -5.57 3.93
CA THR A 310 -14.98 -6.15 4.99
C THR A 310 -13.52 -6.27 4.52
N LEU A 311 -13.28 -6.70 3.27
CA LEU A 311 -11.94 -6.79 2.70
C LEU A 311 -11.26 -5.43 2.59
N VAL A 312 -11.99 -4.39 2.16
CA VAL A 312 -11.47 -3.00 2.10
C VAL A 312 -11.08 -2.51 3.49
N ILE A 313 -11.92 -2.74 4.50
CA ILE A 313 -11.65 -2.34 5.90
C ILE A 313 -10.39 -3.05 6.42
N ILE A 314 -10.31 -4.38 6.26
CA ILE A 314 -9.15 -5.16 6.69
C ILE A 314 -7.88 -4.67 5.99
N SER A 315 -7.92 -4.51 4.67
CA SER A 315 -6.76 -4.06 3.90
C SER A 315 -6.30 -2.66 4.32
N THR A 316 -7.23 -1.73 4.54
CA THR A 316 -6.91 -0.37 5.00
C THR A 316 -6.22 -0.42 6.37
N LEU A 317 -6.78 -1.19 7.30
CA LEU A 317 -6.31 -1.28 8.67
C LEU A 317 -4.93 -1.95 8.76
N VAL A 318 -4.72 -3.03 8.01
CA VAL A 318 -3.45 -3.76 7.94
C VAL A 318 -2.34 -2.91 7.31
N THR A 319 -2.61 -2.27 6.17
CA THR A 319 -1.61 -1.42 5.51
C THR A 319 -1.23 -0.22 6.37
N PHE A 320 -2.20 0.41 7.03
CA PHE A 320 -1.94 1.53 7.93
C PHE A 320 -1.06 1.11 9.13
N LEU A 321 -1.34 -0.05 9.75
CA LEU A 321 -0.57 -0.58 10.86
C LEU A 321 0.88 -0.94 10.51
N LEU A 322 1.08 -1.57 9.34
CA LEU A 322 2.38 -2.07 8.94
C LEU A 322 3.30 -0.96 8.44
N THR A 323 2.77 -0.05 7.62
CA THR A 323 3.61 0.87 6.85
C THR A 323 3.56 2.31 7.38
N LYS A 324 2.51 2.70 8.09
CA LYS A 324 2.21 4.09 8.53
C LYS A 324 2.28 5.15 7.41
N ASN A 325 2.33 4.71 6.15
CA ASN A 325 2.47 5.55 4.98
C ASN A 325 1.11 5.67 4.29
N ILE A 326 0.54 6.88 4.33
CA ILE A 326 -0.76 7.19 3.75
C ILE A 326 -0.80 6.95 2.23
N SER A 327 0.29 7.21 1.52
CA SER A 327 0.36 7.04 0.06
C SER A 327 0.24 5.57 -0.33
N LEU A 328 0.95 4.68 0.37
CA LEU A 328 0.86 3.23 0.14
C LEU A 328 -0.50 2.66 0.56
N MET A 329 -1.09 3.18 1.63
CA MET A 329 -2.46 2.84 2.04
C MET A 329 -3.47 3.17 0.94
N LEU A 330 -3.43 4.39 0.39
CA LEU A 330 -4.34 4.79 -0.68
C LEU A 330 -4.16 3.95 -1.95
N MET A 331 -2.93 3.62 -2.33
CA MET A 331 -2.65 2.75 -3.48
C MET A 331 -3.27 1.36 -3.29
N ILE A 332 -3.08 0.74 -2.13
CA ILE A 332 -3.60 -0.60 -1.85
C ILE A 332 -5.13 -0.60 -1.79
N VAL A 333 -5.73 0.40 -1.12
CA VAL A 333 -7.20 0.53 -1.06
C VAL A 333 -7.79 0.70 -2.45
N MET A 334 -7.16 1.49 -3.32
CA MET A 334 -7.59 1.62 -4.71
C MET A 334 -7.57 0.27 -5.43
N VAL A 335 -6.49 -0.49 -5.33
CA VAL A 335 -6.39 -1.83 -5.95
C VAL A 335 -7.49 -2.76 -5.43
N VAL A 336 -7.73 -2.79 -4.12
CA VAL A 336 -8.75 -3.66 -3.52
C VAL A 336 -10.15 -3.28 -3.99
N ILE A 337 -10.49 -2.00 -4.06
CA ILE A 337 -11.80 -1.51 -4.54
C ILE A 337 -12.06 -1.91 -6.00
N PHE A 338 -11.04 -1.85 -6.86
CA PHE A 338 -11.17 -2.18 -8.28
C PHE A 338 -11.13 -3.69 -8.56
N PHE A 339 -10.44 -4.47 -7.71
CA PHE A 339 -10.31 -5.92 -7.83
C PHE A 339 -11.61 -6.69 -8.11
N PRO A 340 -12.73 -6.50 -7.37
CA PRO A 340 -13.97 -7.26 -7.61
C PRO A 340 -14.54 -7.07 -9.01
N PHE A 341 -14.46 -5.85 -9.57
CA PHE A 341 -14.98 -5.56 -10.89
C PHE A 341 -14.18 -6.30 -11.97
N LEU A 342 -12.85 -6.28 -11.86
CA LEU A 342 -11.94 -7.03 -12.71
C LEU A 342 -12.18 -8.54 -12.57
N PHE A 343 -12.27 -9.05 -11.35
CA PHE A 343 -12.42 -10.47 -11.06
C PHE A 343 -13.74 -11.04 -11.58
N ILE A 344 -14.88 -10.36 -11.34
CA ILE A 344 -16.19 -10.81 -11.84
C ILE A 344 -16.20 -10.80 -13.36
N ASN A 345 -15.77 -9.71 -13.99
CA ASN A 345 -15.74 -9.62 -15.45
C ASN A 345 -14.87 -10.73 -16.07
N PHE A 346 -13.72 -11.02 -15.46
CA PHE A 346 -12.84 -12.10 -15.88
C PHE A 346 -13.49 -13.48 -15.73
N LYS A 347 -14.14 -13.76 -14.60
CA LYS A 347 -14.85 -15.03 -14.37
C LYS A 347 -16.06 -15.19 -15.30
N THR A 348 -16.85 -14.15 -15.51
CA THR A 348 -17.95 -14.14 -16.49
C THR A 348 -17.42 -14.40 -17.90
N GLY A 349 -16.35 -13.73 -18.31
CA GLY A 349 -15.71 -13.94 -19.61
C GLY A 349 -15.21 -15.36 -19.79
N GLN A 350 -14.61 -15.96 -18.76
CA GLN A 350 -14.18 -17.37 -18.79
C GLN A 350 -15.36 -18.34 -18.89
N ARG A 351 -16.44 -18.13 -18.12
CA ARG A 351 -17.64 -18.98 -18.17
C ARG A 351 -18.30 -18.89 -19.54
N LEU A 352 -18.45 -17.68 -20.09
CA LEU A 352 -18.98 -17.45 -21.43
C LEU A 352 -18.11 -18.11 -22.52
N LYS A 353 -16.78 -17.99 -22.41
CA LYS A 353 -15.84 -18.64 -23.34
C LYS A 353 -16.02 -20.16 -23.32
N LYS A 354 -16.05 -20.78 -22.13
CA LYS A 354 -16.28 -22.22 -21.99
C LYS A 354 -17.64 -22.65 -22.54
N PHE A 355 -18.69 -21.85 -22.33
CA PHE A 355 -20.01 -22.11 -22.90
C PHE A 355 -19.96 -22.10 -24.44
N ASN A 356 -19.35 -21.09 -25.05
CA ASN A 356 -19.25 -20.97 -26.50
C ASN A 356 -18.38 -22.07 -27.13
N GLU A 357 -17.31 -22.50 -26.45
CA GLU A 357 -16.45 -23.59 -26.90
C GLU A 357 -17.19 -24.94 -26.93
N GLN A 358 -18.08 -25.19 -25.97
CA GLN A 358 -18.86 -26.43 -25.87
C GLN A 358 -20.16 -26.42 -26.71
N LEU A 359 -20.57 -25.23 -27.18
CA LEU A 359 -21.86 -25.05 -27.85
C LEU A 359 -21.99 -25.89 -29.13
N PRO A 360 -21.01 -25.95 -30.06
CA PRO A 360 -21.17 -26.75 -31.28
C PRO A 360 -21.40 -28.24 -31.00
N ASP A 361 -20.64 -28.81 -30.06
CA ASP A 361 -20.77 -30.22 -29.69
C ASP A 361 -22.12 -30.49 -29.03
N THR A 362 -22.63 -29.53 -28.26
CA THR A 362 -23.96 -29.60 -27.65
C THR A 362 -25.08 -29.59 -28.69
N LEU A 363 -24.96 -28.74 -29.72
CA LEU A 363 -25.92 -28.70 -30.81
C LEU A 363 -25.93 -30.02 -31.60
N GLN A 364 -24.79 -30.67 -31.77
CA GLN A 364 -24.70 -32.00 -32.41
C GLN A 364 -25.34 -33.11 -31.57
N LEU A 365 -25.21 -33.05 -30.24
CA LEU A 365 -25.93 -33.99 -29.37
C LEU A 365 -27.45 -33.81 -29.51
N ILE A 366 -27.93 -32.56 -29.55
CA ILE A 366 -29.35 -32.26 -29.77
C ILE A 366 -29.79 -32.73 -31.15
N GLU A 367 -29.03 -32.42 -32.19
CA GLU A 367 -29.26 -32.86 -33.56
C GLU A 367 -29.38 -34.39 -33.65
N GLY A 368 -28.44 -35.13 -33.07
CA GLY A 368 -28.43 -36.59 -33.05
C GLY A 368 -29.65 -37.18 -32.35
N ALA A 369 -30.05 -36.60 -31.21
CA ALA A 369 -31.26 -37.00 -30.50
C ALA A 369 -32.53 -36.72 -31.32
N LEU A 370 -32.63 -35.54 -31.94
CA LEU A 370 -33.75 -35.18 -32.81
C LEU A 370 -33.82 -36.10 -34.04
N LYS A 371 -32.69 -36.43 -34.67
CA LYS A 371 -32.62 -37.40 -35.79
C LYS A 371 -33.05 -38.81 -35.36
N ALA A 372 -32.79 -39.21 -34.12
CA ALA A 372 -33.25 -40.46 -33.54
C ALA A 372 -34.73 -40.45 -33.12
N GLY A 373 -35.46 -39.35 -33.35
CA GLY A 373 -36.89 -39.22 -33.08
C GLY A 373 -37.22 -38.78 -31.65
N TYR A 374 -36.23 -38.40 -30.84
CA TYR A 374 -36.50 -37.82 -29.53
C TYR A 374 -37.12 -36.42 -29.68
N SER A 375 -38.02 -36.07 -28.77
CA SER A 375 -38.52 -34.69 -28.65
C SER A 375 -37.41 -33.74 -28.20
N LEU A 376 -37.57 -32.44 -28.48
CA LEU A 376 -36.62 -31.42 -28.03
C LEU A 376 -36.41 -31.46 -26.51
N ASN A 377 -37.47 -31.63 -25.71
CA ASN A 377 -37.37 -31.74 -24.26
C ASN A 377 -36.55 -32.96 -23.80
N GLN A 378 -36.65 -34.10 -24.48
CA GLN A 378 -35.81 -35.27 -24.21
C GLN A 378 -34.36 -35.02 -24.63
N SER A 379 -34.16 -34.32 -25.75
CA SER A 379 -32.84 -33.92 -26.25
C SER A 379 -32.13 -32.98 -25.24
N LEU A 380 -32.85 -32.02 -24.67
CA LEU A 380 -32.34 -31.15 -23.60
C LEU A 380 -31.97 -31.95 -22.34
N ALA A 381 -32.73 -33.01 -22.01
CA ALA A 381 -32.41 -33.88 -20.88
C ALA A 381 -31.09 -34.64 -21.11
N MET A 382 -30.86 -35.15 -22.31
CA MET A 382 -29.63 -35.83 -22.70
C MET A 382 -28.41 -34.90 -22.58
N VAL A 383 -28.54 -33.63 -23.01
CA VAL A 383 -27.47 -32.62 -22.86
C VAL A 383 -27.08 -32.42 -21.39
N ILE A 384 -28.02 -32.44 -20.46
CA ILE A 384 -27.73 -32.26 -19.03
C ILE A 384 -26.86 -33.39 -18.48
N GLU A 385 -27.05 -34.61 -18.98
CA GLU A 385 -26.32 -35.80 -18.55
C GLU A 385 -24.95 -35.93 -19.22
N GLU A 386 -24.86 -35.59 -20.52
CA GLU A 386 -23.65 -35.80 -21.34
C GLU A 386 -22.67 -34.62 -21.34
N THR A 387 -23.07 -33.44 -20.84
CA THR A 387 -22.22 -32.24 -20.87
C THR A 387 -21.75 -31.77 -19.49
N LYS A 388 -20.62 -31.07 -19.48
CA LYS A 388 -20.05 -30.48 -18.25
C LYS A 388 -20.57 -29.05 -18.03
N PRO A 389 -20.47 -28.51 -16.81
CA PRO A 389 -20.73 -27.08 -16.59
C PRO A 389 -19.84 -26.20 -17.48
N PRO A 390 -20.33 -25.08 -18.03
CA PRO A 390 -21.59 -24.40 -17.69
C PRO A 390 -22.84 -24.84 -18.46
N ILE A 391 -22.73 -25.65 -19.53
CA ILE A 391 -23.87 -26.04 -20.37
C ILE A 391 -24.90 -26.84 -19.57
N SER A 392 -24.48 -27.93 -18.91
CA SER A 392 -25.43 -28.76 -18.15
C SER A 392 -26.16 -28.01 -17.04
N GLU A 393 -25.56 -26.99 -16.42
CA GLU A 393 -26.22 -26.15 -15.41
C GLU A 393 -27.34 -25.29 -16.01
N GLU A 394 -27.07 -24.60 -17.12
CA GLU A 394 -28.03 -23.68 -17.75
C GLU A 394 -29.15 -24.45 -18.46
N PHE A 395 -28.83 -25.56 -19.12
CA PHE A 395 -29.84 -26.46 -19.71
C PHE A 395 -30.71 -27.10 -18.62
N LYS A 396 -30.16 -27.44 -17.45
CA LYS A 396 -30.94 -27.96 -16.31
C LYS A 396 -31.92 -26.94 -15.76
N ILE A 397 -31.52 -25.68 -15.63
CA ILE A 397 -32.44 -24.60 -15.21
C ILE A 397 -33.56 -24.46 -16.24
N THR A 398 -33.21 -24.40 -17.52
CA THR A 398 -34.15 -24.21 -18.63
C THR A 398 -35.15 -25.36 -18.77
N LEU A 399 -34.69 -26.61 -18.69
CA LEU A 399 -35.58 -27.78 -18.69
C LEU A 399 -36.49 -27.78 -17.47
N SER A 400 -36.00 -27.30 -16.32
CA SER A 400 -36.83 -27.18 -15.11
C SER A 400 -37.91 -26.11 -15.28
N GLU A 401 -37.58 -24.96 -15.89
CA GLU A 401 -38.53 -23.89 -16.26
C GLU A 401 -39.65 -24.43 -17.18
N ILE A 402 -39.31 -25.24 -18.18
CA ILE A 402 -40.28 -25.88 -19.09
C ILE A 402 -41.19 -26.86 -18.32
N ARG A 403 -40.61 -27.71 -17.45
CA ARG A 403 -41.36 -28.72 -16.68
C ARG A 403 -42.37 -28.13 -15.70
N ILE A 404 -42.15 -26.91 -15.22
CA ILE A 404 -43.08 -26.19 -14.34
C ILE A 404 -44.10 -25.34 -15.12
N GLY A 405 -44.14 -25.45 -16.45
CA GLY A 405 -45.18 -24.85 -17.30
C GLY A 405 -44.79 -23.55 -18.00
N LEU A 406 -43.53 -23.10 -17.91
CA LEU A 406 -43.08 -21.94 -18.69
C LEU A 406 -43.04 -22.30 -20.19
N PRO A 407 -43.57 -21.45 -21.10
CA PRO A 407 -43.46 -21.68 -22.53
C PRO A 407 -41.99 -21.87 -22.95
N GLU A 408 -41.73 -22.88 -23.78
CA GLU A 408 -40.37 -23.26 -24.15
C GLU A 408 -39.59 -22.12 -24.84
N LYS A 409 -40.28 -21.32 -25.68
CA LYS A 409 -39.73 -20.10 -26.29
C LYS A 409 -39.19 -19.14 -25.23
N GLU A 410 -39.98 -18.86 -24.19
CA GLU A 410 -39.62 -17.96 -23.10
C GLU A 410 -38.50 -18.54 -22.22
N ALA A 411 -38.50 -19.85 -21.98
CA ALA A 411 -37.44 -20.52 -21.25
C ALA A 411 -36.08 -20.42 -21.97
N LEU A 412 -36.05 -20.64 -23.28
CA LEU A 412 -34.85 -20.52 -24.11
C LEU A 412 -34.37 -19.06 -24.21
N GLU A 413 -35.28 -18.09 -24.33
CA GLU A 413 -34.96 -16.66 -24.33
C GLU A 413 -34.40 -16.19 -22.98
N ASN A 414 -34.94 -16.70 -21.87
CA ASN A 414 -34.41 -16.47 -20.53
C ASN A 414 -32.99 -17.02 -20.40
N MET A 415 -32.73 -18.22 -20.91
CA MET A 415 -31.39 -18.81 -20.95
C MET A 415 -30.41 -17.96 -21.76
N ALA A 416 -30.81 -17.47 -22.94
CA ALA A 416 -29.98 -16.59 -23.77
C ALA A 416 -29.64 -15.27 -23.06
N THR A 417 -30.60 -14.68 -22.36
CA THR A 417 -30.42 -13.46 -21.58
C THR A 417 -29.50 -13.67 -20.36
N ARG A 418 -29.61 -14.84 -19.71
CA ARG A 418 -28.76 -15.22 -18.56
C ARG A 418 -27.30 -15.39 -18.97
N ILE A 419 -27.03 -16.16 -20.02
CA ILE A 419 -25.65 -16.43 -20.47
C ILE A 419 -25.04 -15.22 -21.18
N ASN A 420 -25.87 -14.45 -21.89
CA ASN A 420 -25.44 -13.32 -22.71
C ASN A 420 -24.41 -13.73 -23.78
N SER A 421 -24.67 -14.88 -24.43
CA SER A 421 -23.91 -15.34 -25.60
C SER A 421 -24.63 -14.95 -26.88
N GLU A 422 -23.91 -14.24 -27.76
CA GLU A 422 -24.41 -13.87 -29.08
C GLU A 422 -24.71 -15.11 -29.95
N LEU A 423 -23.79 -16.09 -29.96
CA LEU A 423 -23.95 -17.35 -30.71
C LEU A 423 -25.19 -18.11 -30.26
N PHE A 424 -25.40 -18.22 -28.95
CA PHE A 424 -26.57 -18.90 -28.41
C PHE A 424 -27.87 -18.11 -28.65
N SER A 425 -27.82 -16.78 -28.64
CA SER A 425 -28.97 -15.96 -29.03
C SER A 425 -29.42 -16.24 -30.47
N TRP A 426 -28.49 -16.46 -31.40
CA TRP A 426 -28.83 -16.90 -32.76
C TRP A 426 -29.44 -18.30 -32.80
N VAL A 427 -28.90 -19.25 -32.01
CA VAL A 427 -29.49 -20.58 -31.85
C VAL A 427 -30.95 -20.47 -31.40
N VAL A 428 -31.24 -19.73 -30.34
CA VAL A 428 -32.61 -19.58 -29.81
C VAL A 428 -33.53 -18.95 -30.85
N LYS A 429 -33.09 -17.90 -31.55
CA LYS A 429 -33.87 -17.28 -32.63
C LYS A 429 -34.19 -18.28 -33.75
N ALA A 430 -33.21 -19.08 -34.16
CA ALA A 430 -33.40 -20.09 -35.20
C ALA A 430 -34.36 -21.21 -34.74
N ILE A 431 -34.25 -21.68 -33.49
CA ILE A 431 -35.21 -22.65 -32.92
C ILE A 431 -36.63 -22.09 -32.95
N ASN A 432 -36.82 -20.85 -32.49
CA ASN A 432 -38.12 -20.20 -32.44
C ASN A 432 -38.74 -20.04 -33.84
N ILE A 433 -37.95 -19.56 -34.81
CA ILE A 433 -38.40 -19.43 -36.21
C ILE A 433 -38.77 -20.79 -36.79
N GLN A 434 -37.90 -21.80 -36.62
CA GLN A 434 -38.10 -23.12 -37.22
C GLN A 434 -39.35 -23.80 -36.66
N ARG A 435 -39.68 -23.58 -35.39
CA ARG A 435 -40.88 -24.11 -34.76
C ARG A 435 -42.15 -23.39 -35.19
N GLU A 436 -42.11 -22.09 -35.40
CA GLU A 436 -43.26 -21.32 -35.92
C GLU A 436 -43.57 -21.69 -37.38
N VAL A 437 -42.55 -21.95 -38.18
CA VAL A 437 -42.68 -22.32 -39.61
C VAL A 437 -42.87 -23.83 -39.82
N GLY A 438 -42.52 -24.67 -38.83
CA GLY A 438 -42.76 -26.12 -38.85
C GLY A 438 -41.72 -26.96 -39.60
N GLY A 439 -40.46 -26.51 -39.67
CA GLY A 439 -39.40 -27.22 -40.41
C GLY A 439 -38.61 -28.25 -39.58
N ASN A 440 -37.63 -28.91 -40.21
CA ASN A 440 -36.76 -29.89 -39.55
C ASN A 440 -35.78 -29.19 -38.58
N LEU A 441 -36.01 -29.36 -37.28
CA LEU A 441 -35.15 -28.75 -36.27
C LEU A 441 -33.74 -29.37 -36.25
N ALA A 442 -33.61 -30.67 -36.51
CA ALA A 442 -32.32 -31.33 -36.53
C ALA A 442 -31.42 -30.74 -37.61
N GLU A 443 -31.95 -30.51 -38.81
CA GLU A 443 -31.21 -29.88 -39.91
C GLU A 443 -30.69 -28.48 -39.54
N ILE A 444 -31.53 -27.66 -38.89
CA ILE A 444 -31.10 -26.32 -38.44
C ILE A 444 -30.02 -26.41 -37.36
N MET A 445 -30.11 -27.37 -36.43
CA MET A 445 -29.06 -27.58 -35.43
C MET A 445 -27.72 -27.97 -36.07
N ASP A 446 -27.72 -28.85 -37.07
CA ASP A 446 -26.53 -29.25 -37.83
C ASP A 446 -25.89 -28.07 -38.55
N ILE A 447 -26.70 -27.29 -39.29
CA ILE A 447 -26.22 -26.09 -40.01
C ILE A 447 -25.57 -25.10 -39.05
N ILE A 448 -26.19 -24.81 -37.90
CA ILE A 448 -25.64 -23.86 -36.92
C ILE A 448 -24.37 -24.43 -36.27
N ALA A 449 -24.35 -25.71 -35.91
CA ALA A 449 -23.17 -26.35 -35.33
C ALA A 449 -21.97 -26.29 -36.29
N ASN A 450 -22.18 -26.62 -37.56
CA ASN A 450 -21.15 -26.56 -38.60
C ASN A 450 -20.71 -25.12 -38.86
N THR A 451 -21.63 -24.16 -38.95
CA THR A 451 -21.31 -22.74 -39.13
C THR A 451 -20.43 -22.20 -37.98
N ILE A 452 -20.73 -22.56 -36.73
CA ILE A 452 -19.91 -22.13 -35.58
C ILE A 452 -18.51 -22.78 -35.63
N ARG A 453 -18.41 -24.06 -36.01
CA ARG A 453 -17.11 -24.76 -36.16
C ARG A 453 -16.27 -24.15 -37.28
N GLU A 454 -16.87 -23.86 -38.43
CA GLU A 454 -16.19 -23.16 -39.53
C GLU A 454 -15.68 -21.79 -39.08
N ARG A 455 -16.52 -21.02 -38.38
CA ARG A 455 -16.11 -19.73 -37.80
C ARG A 455 -14.93 -19.89 -36.84
N ASP A 456 -14.97 -20.84 -35.92
CA ASP A 456 -13.84 -21.07 -34.99
C ASP A 456 -12.56 -21.53 -35.72
N ARG A 457 -12.67 -22.35 -36.77
CA ARG A 457 -11.54 -22.76 -37.60
C ARG A 457 -10.89 -21.55 -38.28
N VAL A 458 -11.69 -20.66 -38.88
CA VAL A 458 -11.21 -19.41 -39.49
C VAL A 458 -10.55 -18.52 -38.43
N LEU A 459 -11.18 -18.34 -37.26
CA LEU A 459 -10.60 -17.55 -36.16
C LEU A 459 -9.29 -18.14 -35.62
N ARG A 460 -9.16 -19.48 -35.56
CA ARG A 460 -7.89 -20.13 -35.19
C ARG A 460 -6.81 -19.90 -36.24
N GLN A 461 -7.14 -20.01 -37.52
CA GLN A 461 -6.20 -19.72 -38.61
C GLN A 461 -5.71 -18.28 -38.58
N ILE A 462 -6.62 -17.31 -38.42
CA ILE A 462 -6.25 -15.90 -38.36
C ILE A 462 -5.42 -15.61 -37.11
N ARG A 463 -5.78 -16.18 -35.94
CA ARG A 463 -4.94 -16.08 -34.73
C ARG A 463 -3.53 -16.64 -34.93
N ALA A 464 -3.40 -17.75 -35.65
CA ALA A 464 -2.08 -18.32 -35.97
C ALA A 464 -1.27 -17.37 -36.86
N LEU A 465 -1.86 -16.88 -37.96
CA LEU A 465 -1.23 -15.93 -38.88
C LEU A 465 -0.82 -14.61 -38.17
N VAL A 466 -1.67 -14.08 -37.30
CA VAL A 466 -1.37 -12.87 -36.53
C VAL A 466 -0.27 -13.12 -35.48
N SER A 467 -0.16 -14.33 -34.95
CA SER A 467 0.86 -14.66 -33.95
C SER A 467 2.27 -14.57 -34.52
N GLU A 468 2.45 -14.91 -35.80
CA GLU A 468 3.71 -14.70 -36.52
C GLU A 468 4.08 -13.21 -36.58
N GLY A 469 3.15 -12.37 -37.03
CA GLY A 469 3.35 -10.92 -37.08
C GLY A 469 3.60 -10.28 -35.68
N LYS A 470 2.92 -10.78 -34.64
CA LYS A 470 3.15 -10.36 -33.25
C LYS A 470 4.55 -10.70 -32.76
N LEU A 471 5.06 -11.88 -33.08
CA LEU A 471 6.41 -12.29 -32.68
C LEU A 471 7.45 -11.41 -33.35
N SER A 472 7.33 -11.16 -34.66
CA SER A 472 8.20 -10.24 -35.40
C SER A 472 8.14 -8.81 -34.83
N ALA A 473 6.94 -8.33 -34.48
CA ALA A 473 6.75 -7.05 -33.80
C ALA A 473 7.47 -6.98 -32.45
N TYR A 474 7.32 -8.00 -31.60
CA TYR A 474 8.00 -8.04 -30.30
C TYR A 474 9.52 -8.06 -30.45
N VAL A 475 10.05 -8.81 -31.42
CA VAL A 475 11.48 -8.81 -31.73
C VAL A 475 11.94 -7.42 -32.18
N LEU A 476 11.21 -6.77 -33.10
CA LEU A 476 11.55 -5.45 -33.61
C LEU A 476 11.51 -4.36 -32.53
N ILE A 477 10.53 -4.42 -31.62
CA ILE A 477 10.40 -3.50 -30.47
C ILE A 477 11.51 -3.76 -29.44
N GLY A 478 11.84 -5.03 -29.20
CA GLY A 478 12.86 -5.42 -28.22
C GLY A 478 14.29 -5.15 -28.68
N LEU A 479 14.57 -5.23 -29.99
CA LEU A 479 15.92 -5.17 -30.54
C LEU A 479 16.71 -3.91 -30.13
N PRO A 480 16.18 -2.67 -30.24
CA PRO A 480 16.93 -1.47 -29.85
C PRO A 480 17.26 -1.45 -28.36
N ILE A 481 16.36 -1.95 -27.51
CA ILE A 481 16.55 -2.03 -26.06
C ILE A 481 17.62 -3.08 -25.74
N CYS A 482 17.54 -4.26 -26.35
CA CYS A 482 18.55 -5.31 -26.21
C CYS A 482 19.93 -4.83 -26.66
N ILE A 483 20.04 -4.16 -27.83
CA ILE A 483 21.29 -3.60 -28.32
C ILE A 483 21.81 -2.52 -27.36
N ALA A 484 20.96 -1.62 -26.87
CA ALA A 484 21.36 -0.60 -25.90
C ALA A 484 21.90 -1.20 -24.60
N ILE A 485 21.27 -2.26 -24.09
CA ILE A 485 21.74 -3.00 -22.90
C ILE A 485 23.09 -3.68 -23.18
N ILE A 486 23.22 -4.40 -24.29
CA ILE A 486 24.46 -5.08 -24.67
C ILE A 486 25.61 -4.06 -24.84
N LEU A 487 25.36 -2.94 -25.52
CA LEU A 487 26.35 -1.88 -25.68
C LEU A 487 26.71 -1.21 -24.35
N SER A 488 25.77 -1.11 -23.42
CA SER A 488 26.03 -0.60 -22.07
C SER A 488 27.02 -1.49 -21.29
N ILE A 489 26.99 -2.80 -21.55
CA ILE A 489 27.91 -3.78 -20.95
C ILE A 489 29.26 -3.81 -21.68
N ILE A 490 29.26 -3.88 -23.01
CA ILE A 490 30.49 -4.05 -23.81
C ILE A 490 31.30 -2.75 -23.89
N ASN A 491 30.64 -1.62 -24.11
CA ASN A 491 31.29 -0.32 -24.32
C ASN A 491 30.57 0.79 -23.54
N LYS A 492 30.80 0.80 -22.22
CA LYS A 492 30.24 1.79 -21.30
C LYS A 492 30.59 3.24 -21.69
N SER A 493 31.77 3.48 -22.28
CA SER A 493 32.21 4.80 -22.73
C SER A 493 31.42 5.32 -23.92
N TYR A 494 30.89 4.44 -24.78
CA TYR A 494 30.08 4.84 -25.93
C TYR A 494 28.66 5.26 -25.50
N ILE A 495 28.02 4.47 -24.63
CA ILE A 495 26.67 4.76 -24.11
C ILE A 495 26.66 5.96 -23.15
N SER A 496 27.72 6.17 -22.36
CA SER A 496 27.78 7.30 -21.43
C SER A 496 27.71 8.66 -22.14
N VAL A 497 28.25 8.78 -23.36
CA VAL A 497 28.12 10.01 -24.19
C VAL A 497 26.66 10.29 -24.52
N LEU A 498 25.87 9.25 -24.84
CA LEU A 498 24.45 9.37 -25.16
C LEU A 498 23.62 9.88 -23.96
N VAL A 499 24.01 9.52 -22.74
CA VAL A 499 23.26 9.88 -21.52
C VAL A 499 23.75 11.18 -20.89
N THR A 500 25.04 11.53 -21.02
CA THR A 500 25.64 12.69 -20.34
C THR A 500 25.61 13.97 -21.18
N THR A 501 25.68 13.89 -22.50
CA THR A 501 25.64 15.08 -23.36
C THR A 501 24.21 15.53 -23.65
N LYS A 502 23.98 16.85 -23.70
CA LYS A 502 22.66 17.44 -24.02
C LYS A 502 22.13 16.99 -25.39
N MET A 503 23.01 16.87 -26.39
CA MET A 503 22.65 16.35 -27.71
C MET A 503 22.28 14.85 -27.65
N GLY A 504 23.02 14.05 -26.87
CA GLY A 504 22.71 12.64 -26.66
C GLY A 504 21.34 12.41 -26.03
N MET A 505 21.01 13.15 -24.96
CA MET A 505 19.69 13.07 -24.33
C MET A 505 18.56 13.47 -25.29
N GLY A 506 18.80 14.48 -26.15
CA GLY A 506 17.85 14.89 -27.19
C GLY A 506 17.59 13.80 -28.23
N MET A 507 18.65 13.12 -28.70
CA MET A 507 18.52 11.98 -29.63
C MET A 507 17.81 10.79 -28.98
N LEU A 508 18.06 10.54 -27.70
CA LEU A 508 17.42 9.46 -26.95
C LEU A 508 15.92 9.75 -26.77
N ALA A 509 15.55 10.98 -26.41
CA ALA A 509 14.15 11.40 -26.34
C ALA A 509 13.44 11.26 -27.69
N LEU A 510 14.07 11.68 -28.80
CA LEU A 510 13.54 11.49 -30.14
C LEU A 510 13.36 10.00 -30.49
N ALA A 511 14.34 9.15 -30.15
CA ALA A 511 14.27 7.72 -30.38
C ALA A 511 13.11 7.07 -29.59
N ILE A 512 12.87 7.47 -28.34
CA ILE A 512 11.73 7.00 -27.56
C ILE A 512 10.41 7.42 -28.21
N VAL A 513 10.28 8.66 -28.66
CA VAL A 513 9.06 9.14 -29.34
C VAL A 513 8.81 8.34 -30.61
N LEU A 514 9.83 8.14 -31.45
CA LEU A 514 9.72 7.32 -32.65
C LEU A 514 9.37 5.87 -32.34
N MET A 515 9.91 5.31 -31.25
CA MET A 515 9.59 3.96 -30.78
C MET A 515 8.13 3.87 -30.36
N ILE A 516 7.60 4.83 -29.59
CA ILE A 516 6.18 4.87 -29.19
C ILE A 516 5.28 4.94 -30.42
N VAL A 517 5.58 5.82 -31.38
CA VAL A 517 4.82 5.94 -32.63
C VAL A 517 4.85 4.62 -33.42
N GLY A 518 6.02 4.00 -33.55
CA GLY A 518 6.18 2.71 -34.21
C GLY A 518 5.38 1.60 -33.53
N ILE A 519 5.44 1.51 -32.19
CA ILE A 519 4.65 0.57 -31.40
C ILE A 519 3.15 0.80 -31.64
N MET A 520 2.68 2.05 -31.57
CA MET A 520 1.27 2.37 -31.83
C MET A 520 0.83 1.96 -33.24
N TRP A 521 1.66 2.18 -34.25
CA TRP A 521 1.40 1.78 -35.63
C TRP A 521 1.29 0.26 -35.78
N ILE A 522 2.26 -0.46 -35.21
CA ILE A 522 2.28 -1.93 -35.22
C ILE A 522 1.06 -2.49 -34.48
N LEU A 523 0.75 -1.97 -33.30
CA LEU A 523 -0.43 -2.38 -32.52
C LEU A 523 -1.74 -2.15 -33.29
N ARG A 524 -1.80 -1.10 -34.12
CA ARG A 524 -2.97 -0.82 -34.96
C ARG A 524 -3.10 -1.79 -36.13
N ILE A 525 -1.98 -2.15 -36.78
CA ILE A 525 -1.97 -3.12 -37.90
C ILE A 525 -2.33 -4.54 -37.40
N ILE A 526 -1.86 -4.92 -36.22
CA ILE A 526 -2.08 -6.26 -35.63
C ILE A 526 -3.51 -6.44 -35.11
N LYS A 527 -4.22 -5.35 -34.82
CA LYS A 527 -5.60 -5.41 -34.35
C LYS A 527 -6.53 -5.71 -35.52
N ILE A 528 -6.73 -7.00 -35.79
CA ILE A 528 -7.78 -7.46 -36.71
C ILE A 528 -9.12 -7.29 -36.00
N GLU A 529 -9.96 -6.40 -36.53
CA GLU A 529 -11.35 -6.24 -36.12
C GLU A 529 -12.18 -7.35 -36.81
N TYR A 530 -12.99 -8.05 -36.02
CA TYR A 530 -13.87 -9.14 -36.46
C TYR A 530 -15.32 -8.75 -36.28
#